data_AF-A0A3Q3BNI4-F1
#
_entry.id   AF-A0A3Q3BNI4-F1
#
_cell.length_a   1.000
_cell.length_b   1.000
_cell.length_c   1.000
_cell.angle_alpha   90.00
_cell.angle_beta   90.00
_cell.angle_gamma   90.00
#
_symmetry.space_group_name_H-M   'P 1'
#
loop_
_entity.id
_entity.type
_entity.pdbx_description
1 polymer ?
#
loop_
_entity_poly.entity_id
_entity_poly.type
_entity_poly.pdbx_seq_one_letter_code
_entity_poly.pdbx_strand_id
1 'polypeptide(L)'
;MQHKLKGNMAACVCAKHGLSSSKTSRIYRLHRSLAPSSVCIQRAAEIQSVRASTNATVASQHSEKYCLDLVRSRDYEGFLSSLLLPVEARRSSLALRAFNVELAQVKDSVSQKSIGLMRMQFWKTAIEEIYRDDPPNQPISTELCRAVRTHSLTKRWLLRIVTEREKDLNDRAYRNIQELETYSENTQSSLLYLLLECLGVKNVHADHAASHIGKAQGIVTCLRAIPYHSSRRKVYLPMDICMLHSASQEDFIRGSREQNVRDVVYNIASQTHVHLQHARSFNHNVPAAATPAFLQTVRVIFYYFKG
;
A
#
# COMPACT_ATOMS: atom_id res chain seq x y z
N MET A 1 35.94 44.00 33.63
CA MET A 1 37.16 43.16 33.62
C MET A 1 37.38 42.70 32.17
N GLN A 2 38.46 43.20 31.55
CA GLN A 2 39.10 42.82 30.26
C GLN A 2 38.27 43.01 28.95
N HIS A 3 38.54 44.06 28.15
CA HIS A 3 39.58 44.24 27.10
C HIS A 3 39.24 43.48 25.78
N LYS A 4 38.73 44.08 24.69
CA LYS A 4 39.23 45.12 23.74
C LYS A 4 40.32 44.59 22.77
N LEU A 5 40.02 44.65 21.46
CA LEU A 5 40.84 45.16 20.31
C LEU A 5 41.03 44.22 19.08
N LYS A 6 40.61 44.75 17.91
CA LYS A 6 41.30 44.93 16.60
C LYS A 6 41.98 43.70 15.94
N GLY A 7 42.00 43.49 14.62
CA GLY A 7 41.76 44.33 13.45
C GLY A 7 42.75 43.94 12.33
N ASN A 8 42.40 44.27 11.08
CA ASN A 8 43.24 44.48 9.87
C ASN A 8 43.50 43.38 8.80
N MET A 9 42.94 43.71 7.63
CA MET A 9 43.41 43.70 6.23
C MET A 9 44.86 43.30 5.84
N ALA A 10 44.87 42.63 4.67
CA ALA A 10 45.70 42.79 3.46
C ALA A 10 47.20 42.40 3.47
N ALA A 11 47.62 41.61 2.46
CA ALA A 11 48.51 42.05 1.38
C ALA A 11 48.86 40.92 0.38
N CYS A 12 48.96 41.34 -0.87
CA CYS A 12 49.49 40.66 -2.06
C CYS A 12 51.03 40.71 -2.07
N VAL A 13 51.74 39.67 -2.55
CA VAL A 13 53.07 39.82 -3.17
C VAL A 13 53.29 38.75 -4.27
N CYS A 14 53.91 39.21 -5.35
CA CYS A 14 54.31 38.57 -6.59
C CYS A 14 55.86 38.46 -6.65
N ALA A 15 56.44 37.42 -7.26
CA ALA A 15 57.74 37.38 -7.97
C ALA A 15 57.99 35.93 -8.45
N LYS A 16 58.22 35.57 -9.72
CA LYS A 16 59.11 35.97 -10.82
C LYS A 16 60.49 35.29 -10.85
N HIS A 17 60.86 34.89 -12.09
CA HIS A 17 62.17 34.53 -12.68
C HIS A 17 62.56 33.04 -12.68
N GLY A 18 63.09 32.42 -13.75
CA GLY A 18 63.53 32.87 -15.10
C GLY A 18 63.77 31.63 -16.00
N LEU A 19 63.52 31.72 -17.32
CA LEU A 19 64.51 31.82 -18.43
C LEU A 19 65.46 30.58 -18.52
N SER A 20 65.59 29.86 -19.65
CA SER A 20 66.10 30.38 -20.93
C SER A 20 66.08 29.31 -22.05
N SER A 21 65.76 29.76 -23.28
CA SER A 21 66.30 29.40 -24.62
C SER A 21 66.37 27.92 -25.07
N SER A 22 66.09 27.54 -26.31
CA SER A 22 66.51 28.16 -27.58
C SER A 22 65.71 27.62 -28.78
N LYS A 23 65.74 28.39 -29.87
CA LYS A 23 65.05 28.18 -31.15
C LYS A 23 65.74 27.12 -32.00
N THR A 24 64.99 26.28 -32.72
CA THR A 24 65.30 25.98 -34.13
C THR A 24 64.04 25.59 -34.90
N SER A 25 63.76 26.33 -35.97
CA SER A 25 62.72 26.08 -36.96
C SER A 25 63.15 25.00 -37.95
N ARG A 26 62.27 24.05 -38.26
CA ARG A 26 62.25 23.34 -39.56
C ARG A 26 60.82 22.98 -39.95
N ILE A 27 60.41 23.54 -41.08
CA ILE A 27 59.13 23.32 -41.77
C ILE A 27 59.20 21.95 -42.45
N TYR A 28 58.26 21.04 -42.14
CA TYR A 28 57.89 19.95 -43.05
C TYR A 28 56.41 19.56 -42.92
N ARG A 29 55.71 19.76 -44.04
CA ARG A 29 54.52 19.09 -44.60
C ARG A 29 53.42 18.55 -43.66
N LEU A 30 52.23 19.12 -43.89
CA LEU A 30 50.92 18.57 -43.60
C LEU A 30 50.79 17.10 -44.05
N HIS A 31 50.46 16.21 -43.11
CA HIS A 31 49.64 15.03 -43.36
C HIS A 31 48.52 15.00 -42.33
N ARG A 32 47.31 15.36 -42.78
CA ARG A 32 46.08 15.27 -42.00
C ARG A 32 45.63 13.81 -42.02
N SER A 33 45.90 13.08 -40.95
CA SER A 33 45.28 11.78 -40.72
C SER A 33 43.83 12.00 -40.29
N LEU A 34 42.89 11.63 -41.16
CA LEU A 34 41.46 11.55 -40.85
C LEU A 34 41.25 10.33 -39.95
N ALA A 35 41.08 10.54 -38.65
CA ALA A 35 40.59 9.51 -37.75
C ALA A 35 39.08 9.27 -38.00
N PRO A 36 38.62 8.01 -38.11
CA PRO A 36 37.20 7.74 -38.27
C PRO A 36 36.46 7.91 -36.94
N SER A 37 35.59 8.92 -36.89
CA SER A 37 34.26 8.94 -36.24
C SER A 37 34.09 8.24 -34.87
N SER A 38 34.36 8.98 -33.79
CA SER A 38 33.86 8.70 -32.44
C SER A 38 32.40 9.16 -32.20
N VAL A 39 31.81 9.90 -33.14
CA VAL A 39 30.45 10.47 -33.04
C VAL A 39 29.35 9.41 -33.17
N CYS A 40 29.60 8.27 -33.83
CA CYS A 40 28.59 7.24 -34.06
C CYS A 40 28.32 6.36 -32.83
N ILE A 41 29.34 6.11 -31.99
CA ILE A 41 29.23 5.25 -30.80
C ILE A 41 28.45 5.94 -29.68
N GLN A 42 28.68 7.25 -29.46
CA GLN A 42 27.92 8.03 -28.48
C GLN A 42 26.43 8.10 -28.83
N ARG A 43 26.11 8.28 -30.12
CA ARG A 43 24.72 8.34 -30.60
C ARG A 43 23.98 7.01 -30.44
N ALA A 44 24.65 5.87 -30.62
CA ALA A 44 24.05 4.56 -30.41
C ALA A 44 23.76 4.29 -28.91
N ALA A 45 24.70 4.64 -28.01
CA ALA A 45 24.51 4.53 -26.57
C ALA A 45 23.40 5.47 -26.04
N GLU A 46 23.33 6.70 -26.57
CA GLU A 46 22.24 7.65 -26.27
C GLU A 46 20.88 7.17 -26.81
N ILE A 47 20.82 6.59 -28.01
CA ILE A 47 19.58 6.01 -28.54
C ILE A 47 19.14 4.80 -27.70
N GLN A 48 20.08 3.99 -27.23
CA GLN A 48 19.79 2.82 -26.40
C GLN A 48 19.33 3.22 -25.00
N SER A 49 19.92 4.27 -24.40
CA SER A 49 19.49 4.81 -23.10
C SER A 49 18.11 5.49 -23.21
N VAL A 50 17.86 6.27 -24.27
CA VAL A 50 16.54 6.89 -24.52
C VAL A 50 15.47 5.84 -24.76
N ARG A 51 15.75 4.78 -25.53
CA ARG A 51 14.83 3.65 -25.72
C ARG A 51 14.56 2.89 -24.42
N ALA A 52 15.58 2.66 -23.59
CA ALA A 52 15.42 2.03 -22.28
C ALA A 52 14.57 2.89 -21.34
N SER A 53 14.80 4.20 -21.29
CA SER A 53 13.98 5.14 -20.53
C SER A 53 12.54 5.21 -21.04
N THR A 54 12.34 5.19 -22.37
CA THR A 54 11.00 5.18 -22.98
C THR A 54 10.25 3.89 -22.63
N ASN A 55 10.90 2.72 -22.74
CA ASN A 55 10.32 1.44 -22.39
C ASN A 55 10.01 1.34 -20.89
N ALA A 56 10.88 1.85 -20.01
CA ALA A 56 10.64 1.90 -18.58
C ALA A 56 9.44 2.82 -18.24
N THR A 57 9.32 3.96 -18.92
CA THR A 57 8.18 4.88 -18.75
C THR A 57 6.86 4.23 -19.19
N VAL A 58 6.85 3.55 -20.33
CA VAL A 58 5.66 2.84 -20.85
C VAL A 58 5.27 1.68 -19.94
N ALA A 59 6.24 0.88 -19.46
CA ALA A 59 5.98 -0.21 -18.52
C ALA A 59 5.43 0.32 -17.18
N SER A 60 5.96 1.44 -16.70
CA SER A 60 5.48 2.12 -15.49
C SER A 60 4.04 2.62 -15.64
N GLN A 61 3.69 3.22 -16.79
CA GLN A 61 2.33 3.66 -17.09
C GLN A 61 1.35 2.49 -17.21
N HIS A 62 1.79 1.38 -17.81
CA HIS A 62 1.00 0.16 -17.90
C HIS A 62 0.69 -0.42 -16.50
N SER A 63 1.70 -0.51 -15.63
CA SER A 63 1.52 -1.03 -14.27
C SER A 63 0.61 -0.14 -13.42
N GLU A 64 0.75 1.18 -13.51
CA GLU A 64 -0.15 2.14 -12.88
C GLU A 64 -1.60 1.95 -13.35
N LYS A 65 -1.81 1.88 -14.68
CA LYS A 65 -3.14 1.69 -15.26
C LYS A 65 -3.78 0.37 -14.81
N TYR A 66 -3.00 -0.71 -14.78
CA TYR A 66 -3.48 -2.00 -14.29
C TYR A 66 -3.99 -1.93 -12.84
N CYS A 67 -3.20 -1.35 -11.94
CA CYS A 67 -3.61 -1.18 -10.54
C CYS A 67 -4.88 -0.33 -10.43
N LEU A 68 -4.95 0.76 -11.19
CA LEU A 68 -6.11 1.64 -11.21
C LEU A 68 -7.38 0.92 -11.70
N ASP A 69 -7.32 0.21 -12.82
CA ASP A 69 -8.46 -0.50 -13.40
C ASP A 69 -8.90 -1.69 -12.52
N LEU A 70 -7.95 -2.38 -11.88
CA LEU A 70 -8.25 -3.44 -10.91
C LEU A 70 -9.00 -2.89 -9.70
N VAL A 71 -8.52 -1.80 -9.09
CA VAL A 71 -9.20 -1.17 -7.93
C VAL A 71 -10.56 -0.61 -8.36
N ARG A 72 -10.66 0.06 -9.52
CA ARG A 72 -11.95 0.57 -10.01
C ARG A 72 -13.00 -0.52 -10.18
N SER A 73 -12.61 -1.70 -10.66
CA SER A 73 -13.54 -2.80 -10.92
C SER A 73 -13.90 -3.62 -9.68
N ARG A 74 -13.01 -3.68 -8.67
CA ARG A 74 -13.15 -4.63 -7.54
C ARG A 74 -13.22 -3.97 -6.16
N ASP A 75 -12.77 -2.73 -6.03
CA ASP A 75 -12.85 -1.88 -4.83
C ASP A 75 -13.22 -0.45 -5.26
N TYR A 76 -14.42 -0.30 -5.85
CA TYR A 76 -14.89 0.98 -6.39
C TYR A 76 -14.89 2.12 -5.36
N GLU A 77 -15.21 1.79 -4.11
CA GLU A 77 -15.20 2.74 -3.00
C GLU A 77 -13.77 3.14 -2.61
N GLY A 78 -12.85 2.18 -2.59
CA GLY A 78 -11.44 2.46 -2.44
C GLY A 78 -10.86 3.28 -3.59
N PHE A 79 -11.34 3.05 -4.82
CA PHE A 79 -10.99 3.85 -5.98
C PHE A 79 -11.43 5.31 -5.76
N LEU A 80 -12.72 5.56 -5.44
CA LEU A 80 -13.24 6.91 -5.21
C LEU A 80 -12.51 7.63 -4.07
N SER A 81 -12.30 6.95 -2.94
CA SER A 81 -11.58 7.54 -1.80
C SER A 81 -10.12 7.86 -2.14
N SER A 82 -9.48 7.07 -3.01
CA SER A 82 -8.11 7.34 -3.45
C SER A 82 -8.00 8.60 -4.30
N LEU A 83 -9.06 8.99 -5.02
CA LEU A 83 -9.08 10.24 -5.80
C LEU A 83 -9.00 11.49 -4.91
N LEU A 84 -9.44 11.38 -3.65
CA LEU A 84 -9.43 12.46 -2.65
C LEU A 84 -8.10 12.57 -1.90
N LEU A 85 -7.17 11.64 -2.11
CA LEU A 85 -5.82 11.72 -1.55
C LEU A 85 -4.98 12.77 -2.30
N PRO A 86 -3.97 13.35 -1.61
CA PRO A 86 -2.93 14.15 -2.25
C PRO A 86 -2.32 13.42 -3.44
N VAL A 87 -1.89 14.17 -4.46
CA VAL A 87 -1.41 13.60 -5.73
C VAL A 87 -0.20 12.68 -5.51
N GLU A 88 0.63 13.00 -4.52
CA GLU A 88 1.82 12.26 -4.11
C GLU A 88 1.48 10.87 -3.54
N ALA A 89 0.34 10.76 -2.85
CA ALA A 89 -0.10 9.52 -2.20
C ALA A 89 -1.03 8.69 -3.09
N ARG A 90 -1.75 9.30 -4.04
CA ARG A 90 -2.80 8.66 -4.85
C ARG A 90 -2.34 7.43 -5.61
N ARG A 91 -1.19 7.50 -6.29
CA ARG A 91 -0.68 6.35 -7.06
C ARG A 91 -0.26 5.21 -6.14
N SER A 92 0.35 5.54 -5.01
CA SER A 92 0.79 4.56 -4.01
C SER A 92 -0.39 3.90 -3.28
N SER A 93 -1.44 4.67 -2.99
CA SER A 93 -2.67 4.13 -2.39
C SER A 93 -3.37 3.15 -3.32
N LEU A 94 -3.44 3.44 -4.63
CA LEU A 94 -3.99 2.53 -5.61
C LEU A 94 -3.20 1.22 -5.71
N ALA A 95 -1.86 1.28 -5.62
CA ALA A 95 -1.01 0.09 -5.58
C ALA A 95 -1.31 -0.79 -4.35
N LEU A 96 -1.41 -0.17 -3.16
CA LEU A 96 -1.72 -0.87 -1.92
C LEU A 96 -3.12 -1.50 -1.93
N ARG A 97 -4.10 -0.79 -2.50
CA ARG A 97 -5.46 -1.32 -2.69
C ARG A 97 -5.48 -2.45 -3.71
N ALA A 98 -4.78 -2.33 -4.84
CA ALA A 98 -4.67 -3.38 -5.84
C ALA A 98 -4.08 -4.66 -5.23
N PHE A 99 -3.04 -4.53 -4.41
CA PHE A 99 -2.48 -5.61 -3.62
C PHE A 99 -3.51 -6.25 -2.67
N ASN A 100 -4.25 -5.44 -1.89
CA ASN A 100 -5.28 -5.97 -1.01
C ASN A 100 -6.40 -6.70 -1.79
N VAL A 101 -6.81 -6.16 -2.94
CA VAL A 101 -7.80 -6.76 -3.85
C VAL A 101 -7.32 -8.12 -4.36
N GLU A 102 -6.08 -8.19 -4.85
CA GLU A 102 -5.49 -9.42 -5.36
C GLU A 102 -5.49 -10.52 -4.28
N LEU A 103 -5.00 -10.19 -3.07
CA LEU A 103 -4.96 -11.14 -1.97
C LEU A 103 -6.37 -11.57 -1.51
N ALA A 104 -7.33 -10.65 -1.49
CA ALA A 104 -8.71 -10.95 -1.11
C ALA A 104 -9.38 -11.95 -2.05
N GLN A 105 -9.05 -11.89 -3.34
CA GLN A 105 -9.63 -12.76 -4.36
C GLN A 105 -9.03 -14.16 -4.37
N VAL A 106 -7.87 -14.40 -3.76
CA VAL A 106 -7.22 -15.72 -3.81
C VAL A 106 -8.15 -16.81 -3.31
N LYS A 107 -8.82 -16.61 -2.18
CA LYS A 107 -9.73 -17.59 -1.58
C LYS A 107 -10.92 -17.96 -2.49
N ASP A 108 -11.45 -16.98 -3.22
CA ASP A 108 -12.60 -17.17 -4.12
C ASP A 108 -12.21 -17.63 -5.54
N SER A 109 -10.94 -17.45 -5.94
CA SER A 109 -10.47 -17.70 -7.32
C SER A 109 -9.74 -19.04 -7.49
N VAL A 110 -9.51 -19.80 -6.41
CA VAL A 110 -8.82 -21.09 -6.46
C VAL A 110 -9.77 -22.22 -6.04
N SER A 111 -9.73 -23.33 -6.76
CA SER A 111 -10.51 -24.53 -6.42
C SER A 111 -9.81 -25.43 -5.41
N GLN A 112 -8.48 -25.38 -5.35
CA GLN A 112 -7.67 -26.20 -4.44
C GLN A 112 -6.88 -25.32 -3.48
N LYS A 113 -6.91 -25.67 -2.19
CA LYS A 113 -6.16 -24.96 -1.13
C LYS A 113 -4.67 -24.84 -1.43
N SER A 114 -4.06 -25.89 -2.00
CA SER A 114 -2.65 -25.90 -2.42
C SER A 114 -2.31 -24.75 -3.37
N ILE A 115 -3.19 -24.44 -4.32
CA ILE A 115 -3.02 -23.33 -5.27
C ILE A 115 -3.10 -21.98 -4.54
N GLY A 116 -4.03 -21.84 -3.60
CA GLY A 116 -4.12 -20.66 -2.74
C GLY A 116 -2.84 -20.44 -1.94
N LEU A 117 -2.29 -21.51 -1.33
CA LEU A 117 -1.03 -21.46 -0.59
C LEU A 117 0.15 -21.07 -1.49
N MET A 118 0.23 -21.60 -2.71
CA MET A 118 1.25 -21.19 -3.68
C MET A 118 1.17 -19.70 -4.03
N ARG A 119 -0.03 -19.14 -4.20
CA ARG A 119 -0.22 -17.69 -4.44
C ARG A 119 0.16 -16.84 -3.23
N MET A 120 -0.17 -17.26 -2.01
CA MET A 120 0.25 -16.55 -0.80
C MET A 120 1.78 -16.60 -0.63
N GLN A 121 2.40 -17.75 -0.92
CA GLN A 121 3.84 -17.89 -0.89
C GLN A 121 4.53 -17.02 -1.94
N PHE A 122 3.98 -16.93 -3.16
CA PHE A 122 4.43 -15.98 -4.17
C PHE A 122 4.42 -14.55 -3.61
N TRP A 123 3.34 -14.12 -2.97
CA TRP A 123 3.26 -12.76 -2.40
C TRP A 123 4.23 -12.52 -1.25
N LYS A 124 4.50 -13.51 -0.39
CA LYS A 124 5.56 -13.41 0.62
C LYS A 124 6.92 -13.18 -0.02
N THR A 125 7.28 -13.99 -1.01
CA THR A 125 8.55 -13.86 -1.75
C THR A 125 8.63 -12.54 -2.51
N ALA A 126 7.56 -12.14 -3.21
CA ALA A 126 7.49 -10.89 -3.94
C ALA A 126 7.71 -9.68 -3.02
N ILE A 127 7.18 -9.70 -1.79
CA ILE A 127 7.45 -8.66 -0.80
C ILE A 127 8.93 -8.67 -0.39
N GLU A 128 9.55 -9.83 -0.15
CA GLU A 128 10.99 -9.89 0.13
C GLU A 128 11.83 -9.26 -1.00
N GLU A 129 11.50 -9.59 -2.25
CA GLU A 129 12.11 -9.09 -3.47
C GLU A 129 11.92 -7.58 -3.67
N ILE A 130 10.69 -7.07 -3.44
CA ILE A 130 10.38 -5.64 -3.47
C ILE A 130 11.29 -4.84 -2.52
N TYR A 131 11.52 -5.35 -1.30
CA TYR A 131 12.38 -4.69 -0.31
C TYR A 131 13.88 -4.88 -0.57
N ARG A 132 14.26 -5.68 -1.58
CA ARG A 132 15.62 -5.79 -2.12
C ARG A 132 15.79 -5.02 -3.44
N ASP A 133 14.81 -4.19 -3.79
CA ASP A 133 14.79 -3.40 -5.03
C ASP A 133 14.73 -4.22 -6.33
N ASP A 134 14.32 -5.49 -6.25
CA ASP A 134 14.24 -6.43 -7.38
C ASP A 134 12.82 -7.04 -7.49
N PRO A 135 11.76 -6.24 -7.73
CA PRO A 135 10.40 -6.75 -7.75
C PRO A 135 10.18 -7.72 -8.91
N PRO A 136 9.38 -8.79 -8.72
CA PRO A 136 9.03 -9.68 -9.82
C PRO A 136 8.28 -8.92 -10.91
N ASN A 137 8.37 -9.38 -12.16
CA ASN A 137 7.72 -8.77 -13.33
C ASN A 137 6.19 -8.98 -13.30
N GLN A 138 5.54 -8.24 -12.41
CA GLN A 138 4.11 -8.24 -12.17
C GLN A 138 3.68 -6.78 -11.87
N PRO A 139 2.57 -6.28 -12.46
CA PRO A 139 2.19 -4.88 -12.37
C PRO A 139 2.06 -4.32 -10.94
N ILE A 140 1.42 -5.07 -10.05
CA ILE A 140 1.19 -4.67 -8.66
C ILE A 140 2.53 -4.63 -7.90
N SER A 141 3.41 -5.62 -8.07
CA SER A 141 4.73 -5.68 -7.44
C SER A 141 5.61 -4.51 -7.87
N THR A 142 5.53 -4.11 -9.15
CA THR A 142 6.25 -2.94 -9.67
C THR A 142 5.75 -1.65 -9.00
N GLU A 143 4.43 -1.46 -8.92
CA GLU A 143 3.86 -0.28 -8.25
C GLU A 143 4.06 -0.27 -6.74
N LEU A 144 4.05 -1.44 -6.09
CA LEU A 144 4.39 -1.58 -4.68
C LEU A 144 5.85 -1.21 -4.41
N CYS A 145 6.79 -1.66 -5.26
CA CYS A 145 8.20 -1.28 -5.12
C CYS A 145 8.38 0.24 -5.23
N ARG A 146 7.70 0.88 -6.18
CA ARG A 146 7.65 2.35 -6.27
C ARG A 146 7.08 2.99 -5.00
N ALA A 147 5.97 2.47 -4.47
CA ALA A 147 5.34 2.98 -3.24
C ALA A 147 6.24 2.82 -2.00
N VAL A 148 6.89 1.67 -1.85
CA VAL A 148 7.86 1.37 -0.77
C VAL A 148 9.01 2.37 -0.80
N ARG A 149 9.61 2.62 -1.98
CA ARG A 149 10.67 3.63 -2.14
C ARG A 149 10.20 5.04 -1.82
N THR A 150 9.01 5.40 -2.29
CA THR A 150 8.49 6.77 -2.17
C THR A 150 8.12 7.13 -0.73
N HIS A 151 7.52 6.19 0.01
CA HIS A 151 6.93 6.47 1.33
C HIS A 151 7.62 5.75 2.48
N SER A 152 8.67 4.97 2.21
CA SER A 152 9.36 4.13 3.22
C SER A 152 8.40 3.22 3.97
N LEU A 153 7.52 2.54 3.22
CA LEU A 153 6.46 1.72 3.79
C LEU A 153 7.01 0.60 4.67
N THR A 154 6.34 0.32 5.79
CA THR A 154 6.76 -0.72 6.73
C THR A 154 6.40 -2.11 6.21
N LYS A 155 7.44 -2.93 5.94
CA LYS A 155 7.32 -4.30 5.42
C LYS A 155 6.38 -5.19 6.23
N ARG A 156 6.42 -5.04 7.55
CA ARG A 156 5.60 -5.82 8.50
C ARG A 156 4.11 -5.73 8.19
N TRP A 157 3.61 -4.58 7.75
CA TRP A 157 2.18 -4.42 7.46
C TRP A 157 1.75 -5.20 6.22
N LEU A 158 2.56 -5.18 5.15
CA LEU A 158 2.29 -5.97 3.93
C LEU A 158 2.30 -7.47 4.24
N LEU A 159 3.33 -7.96 4.95
CA LEU A 159 3.44 -9.36 5.33
C LEU A 159 2.31 -9.80 6.28
N ARG A 160 1.85 -8.92 7.18
CA ARG A 160 0.74 -9.21 8.10
C ARG A 160 -0.56 -9.50 7.33
N ILE A 161 -0.85 -8.74 6.27
CA ILE A 161 -2.03 -8.98 5.41
C ILE A 161 -1.94 -10.34 4.73
N VAL A 162 -0.80 -10.66 4.10
CA VAL A 162 -0.60 -11.95 3.40
C VAL A 162 -0.74 -13.11 4.38
N THR A 163 -0.07 -13.02 5.53
CA THR A 163 -0.06 -14.07 6.55
C THR A 163 -1.46 -14.33 7.10
N GLU A 164 -2.25 -13.29 7.34
CA GLU A 164 -3.61 -13.46 7.84
C GLU A 164 -4.54 -14.06 6.79
N ARG A 165 -4.44 -13.65 5.52
CA ARG A 165 -5.23 -14.21 4.42
C ARG A 165 -4.84 -15.65 4.08
N GLU A 166 -3.58 -16.03 4.28
CA GLU A 166 -3.15 -17.43 4.18
C GLU A 166 -3.83 -18.31 5.23
N LYS A 167 -3.92 -17.86 6.49
CA LYS A 167 -4.65 -18.59 7.55
C LYS A 167 -6.13 -18.74 7.19
N ASP A 168 -6.72 -17.75 6.55
CA ASP A 168 -8.14 -17.73 6.14
C ASP A 168 -8.48 -18.74 5.02
N LEU A 169 -7.48 -19.28 4.31
CA LEU A 169 -7.67 -20.36 3.34
C LEU A 169 -8.13 -21.69 3.99
N ASN A 170 -8.12 -21.78 5.33
CA ASN A 170 -8.60 -22.95 6.06
C ASN A 170 -10.13 -23.00 6.22
N ASP A 171 -10.88 -22.00 5.74
CA ASP A 171 -12.35 -21.94 5.84
C ASP A 171 -12.89 -22.07 7.29
N ARG A 172 -12.09 -21.66 8.28
CA ARG A 172 -12.45 -21.78 9.68
C ARG A 172 -13.43 -20.65 10.07
N ALA A 173 -14.55 -21.01 10.67
CA ALA A 173 -15.45 -20.04 11.30
C ALA A 173 -14.78 -19.39 12.52
N TYR A 174 -15.11 -18.12 12.78
CA TYR A 174 -14.61 -17.41 13.95
C TYR A 174 -15.24 -17.99 15.22
N ARG A 175 -14.42 -18.30 16.22
CA ARG A 175 -14.91 -18.77 17.52
C ARG A 175 -15.67 -17.69 18.26
N ASN A 176 -15.17 -16.46 18.18
CA ASN A 176 -15.71 -15.30 18.86
C ASN A 176 -15.48 -14.01 18.07
N ILE A 177 -16.06 -12.92 18.56
CA ILE A 177 -15.90 -11.60 17.93
C ILE A 177 -14.44 -11.15 17.92
N GLN A 178 -13.64 -11.49 18.93
CA GLN A 178 -12.24 -11.09 19.02
C GLN A 178 -11.38 -11.70 17.89
N GLU A 179 -11.72 -12.91 17.41
CA GLU A 179 -11.05 -13.47 16.24
C GLU A 179 -11.39 -12.70 14.95
N LEU A 180 -12.64 -12.26 14.79
CA LEU A 180 -13.04 -11.41 13.66
C LEU A 180 -12.35 -10.03 13.74
N GLU A 181 -12.26 -9.45 14.93
CA GLU A 181 -11.51 -8.21 15.17
C GLU A 181 -10.02 -8.38 14.87
N THR A 182 -9.42 -9.51 15.28
CA THR A 182 -8.01 -9.82 15.01
C THR A 182 -7.74 -9.97 13.51
N TYR A 183 -8.60 -10.67 12.80
CA TYR A 183 -8.54 -10.78 11.34
C TYR A 183 -8.63 -9.40 10.68
N SER A 184 -9.57 -8.57 11.13
CA SER A 184 -9.81 -7.22 10.60
C SER A 184 -8.64 -6.27 10.90
N GLU A 185 -8.04 -6.37 12.08
CA GLU A 185 -6.82 -5.64 12.46
C GLU A 185 -5.65 -6.03 11.56
N ASN A 186 -5.42 -7.33 11.36
CA ASN A 186 -4.31 -7.83 10.57
C ASN A 186 -4.47 -7.55 9.06
N THR A 187 -5.69 -7.33 8.58
CA THR A 187 -5.99 -7.04 7.16
C THR A 187 -6.28 -5.56 6.92
N GLN A 188 -7.46 -5.08 7.31
CA GLN A 188 -7.95 -3.72 7.03
C GLN A 188 -7.15 -2.66 7.78
N SER A 189 -6.85 -2.85 9.07
CA SER A 189 -6.05 -1.85 9.81
C SER A 189 -4.61 -1.77 9.28
N SER A 190 -4.01 -2.89 8.88
CA SER A 190 -2.70 -2.89 8.20
C SER A 190 -2.69 -2.03 6.93
N LEU A 191 -3.76 -2.10 6.13
CA LEU A 191 -3.90 -1.28 4.94
C LEU A 191 -4.01 0.21 5.31
N LEU A 192 -4.76 0.54 6.38
CA LEU A 192 -4.86 1.92 6.88
C LEU A 192 -3.53 2.44 7.41
N TYR A 193 -2.73 1.63 8.12
CA TYR A 193 -1.39 2.02 8.56
C TYR A 193 -0.49 2.34 7.35
N LEU A 194 -0.53 1.52 6.31
CA LEU A 194 0.22 1.78 5.07
C LEU A 194 -0.27 3.07 4.36
N LEU A 195 -1.57 3.36 4.41
CA LEU A 195 -2.12 4.61 3.87
C LEU A 195 -1.69 5.84 4.70
N LEU A 196 -1.60 5.72 6.03
CA LEU A 196 -1.05 6.78 6.89
C LEU A 196 0.43 7.02 6.57
N GLU A 197 1.21 5.96 6.33
CA GLU A 197 2.60 6.06 5.87
C GLU A 197 2.71 6.75 4.51
N CYS A 198 1.79 6.46 3.56
CA CYS A 198 1.72 7.20 2.29
C CYS A 198 1.46 8.71 2.47
N LEU A 199 0.73 9.09 3.52
CA LEU A 199 0.46 10.49 3.86
C LEU A 199 1.56 11.11 4.73
N GLY A 200 2.61 10.36 5.06
CA GLY A 200 3.69 10.82 5.94
C GLY A 200 3.26 11.01 7.40
N VAL A 201 2.13 10.42 7.81
CA VAL A 201 1.60 10.56 9.17
C VAL A 201 2.25 9.52 10.08
N LYS A 202 2.95 10.00 11.12
CA LYS A 202 3.48 9.18 12.22
C LYS A 202 2.92 9.71 13.53
N ASN A 203 1.80 9.13 13.96
CA ASN A 203 1.09 9.60 15.15
C ASN A 203 0.33 8.44 15.81
N VAL A 204 0.58 8.23 17.10
CA VAL A 204 0.00 7.11 17.86
C VAL A 204 -1.53 7.18 17.94
N HIS A 205 -2.13 8.36 17.97
CA HIS A 205 -3.59 8.51 17.97
C HIS A 205 -4.19 8.22 16.59
N ALA A 206 -3.47 8.57 15.51
CA ALA A 206 -3.85 8.16 14.16
C ALA A 206 -3.77 6.64 14.00
N ASP A 207 -2.77 5.98 14.59
CA ASP A 207 -2.66 4.52 14.60
C ASP A 207 -3.80 3.87 15.40
N HIS A 208 -4.12 4.37 16.60
CA HIS A 208 -5.27 3.87 17.36
C HIS A 208 -6.60 4.08 16.62
N ALA A 209 -6.79 5.24 15.97
CA ALA A 209 -7.95 5.48 15.13
C ALA A 209 -8.00 4.51 13.94
N ALA A 210 -6.89 4.31 13.24
CA ALA A 210 -6.79 3.35 12.14
C ALA A 210 -7.08 1.92 12.58
N SER A 211 -6.62 1.50 13.77
CA SER A 211 -6.93 0.18 14.35
C SER A 211 -8.44 -0.03 14.50
N HIS A 212 -9.12 0.92 15.16
CA HIS A 212 -10.56 0.82 15.38
C HIS A 212 -11.37 0.94 14.09
N ILE A 213 -10.97 1.83 13.18
CA ILE A 213 -11.61 1.97 11.87
C ILE A 213 -11.46 0.69 11.04
N GLY A 214 -10.27 0.10 10.99
CA GLY A 214 -10.01 -1.13 10.23
C GLY A 214 -10.80 -2.32 10.79
N LYS A 215 -10.88 -2.45 12.12
CA LYS A 215 -11.75 -3.45 12.77
C LYS A 215 -13.22 -3.26 12.41
N ALA A 216 -13.73 -2.03 12.51
CA ALA A 216 -15.10 -1.69 12.13
C ALA A 216 -15.39 -2.01 10.64
N GLN A 217 -14.47 -1.67 9.74
CA GLN A 217 -14.57 -1.99 8.32
C GLN A 217 -14.61 -3.50 8.05
N GLY A 218 -13.77 -4.27 8.74
CA GLY A 218 -13.73 -5.73 8.58
C GLY A 218 -15.01 -6.40 9.09
N ILE A 219 -15.54 -5.97 10.24
CA ILE A 219 -16.82 -6.48 10.76
C ILE A 219 -17.97 -6.16 9.81
N VAL A 220 -18.07 -4.91 9.32
CA VAL A 220 -19.12 -4.55 8.34
C VAL A 220 -18.96 -5.33 7.03
N THR A 221 -17.74 -5.58 6.59
CA THR A 221 -17.48 -6.41 5.39
C THR A 221 -17.97 -7.83 5.61
N CYS A 222 -17.72 -8.42 6.78
CA CYS A 222 -18.22 -9.73 7.17
C CYS A 222 -19.77 -9.78 7.14
N LEU A 223 -20.44 -8.80 7.76
CA LEU A 223 -21.91 -8.70 7.75
C LEU A 223 -22.48 -8.55 6.34
N ARG A 224 -21.86 -7.70 5.50
CA ARG A 224 -22.28 -7.51 4.09
C ARG A 224 -22.07 -8.76 3.24
N ALA A 225 -21.11 -9.60 3.61
CA ALA A 225 -20.79 -10.82 2.87
C ALA A 225 -21.67 -12.01 3.26
N ILE A 226 -22.56 -11.89 4.25
CA ILE A 226 -23.47 -12.98 4.67
C ILE A 226 -24.23 -13.57 3.46
N PRO A 227 -24.96 -12.81 2.62
CA PRO A 227 -25.72 -13.40 1.52
C PRO A 227 -24.82 -14.12 0.51
N TYR A 228 -23.64 -13.56 0.24
CA TYR A 228 -22.65 -14.13 -0.67
C TYR A 228 -22.12 -15.47 -0.17
N HIS A 229 -21.71 -15.55 1.10
CA HIS A 229 -21.20 -16.78 1.70
C HIS A 229 -22.31 -17.82 1.90
N SER A 230 -23.51 -17.41 2.32
CA SER A 230 -24.69 -18.27 2.45
C SER A 230 -25.05 -18.96 1.14
N SER A 231 -24.99 -18.24 0.00
CA SER A 231 -25.24 -18.83 -1.33
C SER A 231 -24.27 -19.96 -1.71
N ARG A 232 -23.11 -20.01 -1.03
CA ARG A 232 -22.10 -21.06 -1.18
C ARG A 232 -22.06 -22.03 0.00
N ARG A 233 -23.10 -22.01 0.83
CA ARG A 233 -23.26 -22.84 2.04
C ARG A 233 -22.10 -22.67 3.03
N LYS A 234 -21.55 -21.45 3.13
CA LYS A 234 -20.50 -21.08 4.09
C LYS A 234 -21.01 -19.99 5.03
N VAL A 235 -20.61 -20.05 6.31
CA VAL A 235 -20.96 -19.05 7.32
C VAL A 235 -19.68 -18.64 8.08
N TYR A 236 -19.32 -17.37 8.00
CA TYR A 236 -18.13 -16.80 8.65
C TYR A 236 -18.50 -15.80 9.75
N LEU A 237 -19.46 -16.17 10.60
CA LEU A 237 -19.90 -15.36 11.73
C LEU A 237 -19.28 -15.87 13.04
N PRO A 238 -19.10 -15.01 14.06
CA PRO A 238 -18.72 -15.42 15.41
C PRO A 238 -19.68 -16.48 15.97
N MET A 239 -19.17 -17.69 16.21
CA MET A 239 -19.98 -18.83 16.61
C MET A 239 -20.56 -18.69 18.01
N ASP A 240 -19.86 -18.02 18.93
CA ASP A 240 -20.37 -17.68 20.27
C ASP A 240 -21.64 -16.83 20.23
N ILE A 241 -21.70 -15.83 19.34
CA ILE A 241 -22.86 -14.96 19.16
C ILE A 241 -24.00 -15.74 18.49
N CYS A 242 -23.70 -16.56 17.48
CA CYS A 242 -24.71 -17.44 16.88
C CYS A 242 -25.34 -18.37 17.93
N MET A 243 -24.52 -18.99 18.79
CA MET A 243 -25.01 -19.84 19.88
C MET A 243 -25.82 -19.06 20.91
N LEU A 244 -25.36 -17.86 21.31
CA LEU A 244 -26.05 -16.99 22.27
C LEU A 244 -27.50 -16.70 21.85
N HIS A 245 -27.73 -16.48 20.56
CA HIS A 245 -29.05 -16.17 20.01
C HIS A 245 -29.77 -17.41 19.44
N SER A 246 -29.24 -18.62 19.65
CA SER A 246 -29.82 -19.87 19.10
C SER A 246 -30.05 -19.81 17.58
N ALA A 247 -29.13 -19.16 16.86
CA ALA A 247 -29.12 -19.13 15.40
C ALA A 247 -28.17 -20.21 14.86
N SER A 248 -28.71 -21.14 14.11
CA SER A 248 -27.93 -22.19 13.46
C SER A 248 -27.25 -21.67 12.19
N GLN A 249 -26.22 -22.35 11.71
CA GLN A 249 -25.61 -22.02 10.42
C GLN A 249 -26.61 -22.16 9.25
N GLU A 250 -27.54 -23.12 9.35
CA GLU A 250 -28.56 -23.36 8.32
C GLU A 250 -29.52 -22.17 8.19
N ASP A 251 -29.82 -21.46 9.29
CA ASP A 251 -30.66 -20.26 9.26
C ASP A 251 -30.07 -19.19 8.35
N PHE A 252 -28.74 -19.01 8.40
CA PHE A 252 -28.04 -18.09 7.51
C PHE A 252 -27.99 -18.61 6.08
N ILE A 253 -27.74 -19.92 5.87
CA ILE A 253 -27.66 -20.53 4.53
C ILE A 253 -29.00 -20.42 3.78
N ARG A 254 -30.12 -20.58 4.48
CA ARG A 254 -31.47 -20.42 3.93
C ARG A 254 -31.91 -18.97 3.78
N GLY A 255 -31.13 -18.01 4.30
CA GLY A 255 -31.51 -16.60 4.30
C GLY A 255 -32.72 -16.31 5.20
N SER A 256 -32.81 -17.00 6.34
CA SER A 256 -33.87 -16.79 7.34
C SER A 256 -33.91 -15.32 7.79
N ARG A 257 -35.13 -14.83 8.04
CA ARG A 257 -35.40 -13.46 8.52
C ARG A 257 -35.96 -13.45 9.95
N GLU A 258 -35.85 -14.58 10.63
CA GLU A 258 -36.28 -14.77 12.01
C GLU A 258 -35.51 -13.86 12.98
N GLN A 259 -36.08 -13.70 14.18
CA GLN A 259 -35.56 -12.76 15.17
C GLN A 259 -34.15 -13.15 15.65
N ASN A 260 -33.87 -14.45 15.82
CA ASN A 260 -32.54 -14.95 16.19
C ASN A 260 -31.44 -14.48 15.21
N VAL A 261 -31.68 -14.56 13.90
CA VAL A 261 -30.73 -14.10 12.87
C VAL A 261 -30.55 -12.58 12.95
N ARG A 262 -31.63 -11.82 13.14
CA ARG A 262 -31.56 -10.37 13.31
C ARG A 262 -30.78 -9.98 14.56
N ASP A 263 -30.97 -10.70 15.65
CA ASP A 263 -30.28 -10.45 16.91
C ASP A 263 -28.77 -10.72 16.80
N VAL A 264 -28.36 -11.79 16.09
CA VAL A 264 -26.94 -12.03 15.78
C VAL A 264 -26.34 -10.88 14.99
N VAL A 265 -27.02 -10.46 13.91
CA VAL A 265 -26.55 -9.35 13.07
C VAL A 265 -26.48 -8.06 13.89
N TYR A 266 -27.48 -7.78 14.72
CA TYR A 266 -27.53 -6.60 15.58
C TYR A 266 -26.40 -6.61 16.63
N ASN A 267 -26.12 -7.75 17.26
CA ASN A 267 -25.06 -7.89 18.25
C ASN A 267 -23.68 -7.63 17.62
N ILE A 268 -23.38 -8.27 16.48
CA ILE A 268 -22.13 -8.06 15.75
C ILE A 268 -22.03 -6.60 15.25
N ALA A 269 -23.13 -6.05 14.75
CA ALA A 269 -23.19 -4.66 14.33
C ALA A 269 -22.95 -3.70 15.52
N SER A 270 -23.43 -4.00 16.72
CA SER A 270 -23.17 -3.17 17.89
C SER A 270 -21.67 -3.04 18.19
N GLN A 271 -20.88 -4.09 17.93
CA GLN A 271 -19.42 -4.06 18.14
C GLN A 271 -18.71 -3.10 17.18
N THR A 272 -19.14 -3.04 15.93
CA THR A 272 -18.66 -2.02 14.97
C THR A 272 -18.98 -0.61 15.46
N HIS A 273 -20.18 -0.38 16.03
CA HIS A 273 -20.54 0.93 16.57
C HIS A 273 -19.58 1.36 17.70
N VAL A 274 -19.24 0.44 18.61
CA VAL A 274 -18.27 0.69 19.69
C VAL A 274 -16.90 1.08 19.12
N HIS A 275 -16.40 0.35 18.11
CA HIS A 275 -15.15 0.72 17.45
C HIS A 275 -15.20 2.09 16.78
N LEU A 276 -16.32 2.46 16.13
CA LEU A 276 -16.48 3.80 15.56
C LEU A 276 -16.51 4.89 16.63
N GLN A 277 -17.12 4.64 17.79
CA GLN A 277 -17.08 5.57 18.93
C GLN A 277 -15.66 5.76 19.45
N HIS A 278 -14.89 4.68 19.62
CA HIS A 278 -13.49 4.76 20.02
C HIS A 278 -12.63 5.46 18.98
N ALA A 279 -12.82 5.20 17.69
CA ALA A 279 -12.11 5.92 16.63
C ALA A 279 -12.39 7.45 16.69
N ARG A 280 -13.64 7.83 16.97
CA ARG A 280 -14.05 9.24 17.09
C ARG A 280 -13.49 9.92 18.34
N SER A 281 -13.26 9.21 19.44
CA SER A 281 -12.69 9.82 20.64
C SER A 281 -11.26 10.35 20.41
N PHE A 282 -10.54 9.82 19.41
CA PHE A 282 -9.23 10.31 19.01
C PHE A 282 -9.27 11.55 18.09
N ASN A 283 -10.43 12.00 17.61
CA ASN A 283 -10.55 13.04 16.58
C ASN A 283 -9.77 14.33 16.90
N HIS A 284 -9.74 14.74 18.17
CA HIS A 284 -9.00 15.94 18.59
C HIS A 284 -7.47 15.78 18.58
N ASN A 285 -6.97 14.55 18.62
CA ASN A 285 -5.53 14.24 18.68
C ASN A 285 -4.98 13.70 17.36
N VAL A 286 -5.84 13.39 16.40
CA VAL A 286 -5.47 12.93 15.05
C VAL A 286 -5.10 14.13 14.18
N PRO A 287 -3.91 14.16 13.56
CA PRO A 287 -3.54 15.24 12.64
C PRO A 287 -4.49 15.31 11.44
N ALA A 288 -4.82 16.52 10.98
CA ALA A 288 -5.68 16.72 9.80
C ALA A 288 -5.13 16.05 8.53
N ALA A 289 -3.80 15.88 8.44
CA ALA A 289 -3.14 15.15 7.35
C ALA A 289 -3.55 13.66 7.29
N ALA A 290 -4.06 13.08 8.37
CA ALA A 290 -4.53 11.69 8.41
C ALA A 290 -5.96 11.53 7.87
N THR A 291 -6.77 12.60 7.87
CA THR A 291 -8.18 12.56 7.48
C THR A 291 -8.42 11.90 6.12
N PRO A 292 -7.61 12.15 5.06
CA PRO A 292 -7.78 11.48 3.78
C PRO A 292 -7.70 9.95 3.84
N ALA A 293 -6.87 9.36 4.71
CA ALA A 293 -6.80 7.91 4.89
C ALA A 293 -8.09 7.32 5.47
N PHE A 294 -8.87 8.12 6.20
CA PHE A 294 -10.08 7.70 6.88
C PHE A 294 -11.37 8.00 6.12
N LEU A 295 -11.32 8.61 4.93
CA LEU A 295 -12.52 8.98 4.16
C LEU A 295 -13.40 7.77 3.79
N GLN A 296 -12.82 6.59 3.63
CA GLN A 296 -13.59 5.35 3.36
C GLN A 296 -14.50 4.95 4.55
N THR A 297 -14.24 5.47 5.76
CA THR A 297 -15.01 5.21 6.99
C THR A 297 -16.44 5.75 6.94
N VAL A 298 -16.70 6.77 6.10
CA VAL A 298 -18.04 7.37 5.93
C VAL A 298 -19.10 6.30 5.63
N ARG A 299 -18.74 5.25 4.87
CA ARG A 299 -19.67 4.14 4.54
C ARG A 299 -19.99 3.22 5.70
N VAL A 300 -19.04 2.98 6.59
CA VAL A 300 -19.24 2.14 7.79
C VAL A 300 -20.33 2.77 8.66
N ILE A 301 -20.35 4.11 8.72
CA ILE A 301 -21.35 4.89 9.46
C ILE A 301 -22.74 4.80 8.79
N PHE A 302 -22.81 4.89 7.45
CA PHE A 302 -24.09 4.85 6.73
C PHE A 302 -24.79 3.48 6.76
N TYR A 303 -24.05 2.37 6.95
CA TYR A 303 -24.65 1.04 7.04
C TYR A 303 -25.59 0.89 8.26
N TYR A 304 -25.45 1.74 9.30
CA TYR A 304 -26.30 1.76 10.49
C TYR A 304 -27.63 2.48 10.33
N PHE A 305 -27.75 3.39 9.36
CA PHE A 305 -28.92 4.27 9.25
C PHE A 305 -29.96 3.81 8.22
N LYS A 306 -29.76 2.64 7.59
CA LYS A 306 -30.68 2.08 6.58
C LYS A 306 -31.02 0.59 6.77
N GLY A 307 -30.72 0.02 7.93
CA GLY A 307 -31.10 -1.34 8.30
C GLY A 307 -32.41 -1.36 9.07
#